data_AF-A0A969PZZ9-F1
#
_entry.id   AF-A0A969PZZ9-F1
#
_cell.length_a   1.000
_cell.length_b   1.000
_cell.length_c   1.000
_cell.angle_alpha   90.00
_cell.angle_beta   90.00
_cell.angle_gamma   90.00
#
_symmetry.space_group_name_H-M   'P 1'
#
loop_
_entity.id
_entity.type
_entity.pdbx_description
1 polymer ?
#
loop_
_entity_poly.entity_id
_entity_poly.type
_entity_poly.pdbx_seq_one_letter_code
_entity_poly.pdbx_strand_id
1 'polypeptide(L)'
;MTFISPESTSVTPRSPEMTAEQEARRQQEETNVKVAGATVILALGNIASRVLGLIRETALTFLFGASVSVDAFLVATIVPRTIYDLLIGGHMNGAIVPVLSEIVALKGREELWRVVSILMSLICVMLAVIVLFIEILPRRSCRSQPAAQACKRSGWRRICCESPRPRCCSWGCLLFSAAHCTR
;
A
#
# COMPACT_ATOMS: atom_id res chain seq x y z
N MET A 1 -56.02 -51.02 -44.36
CA MET A 1 -56.70 -49.74 -44.07
C MET A 1 -56.54 -49.49 -42.58
N THR A 2 -55.37 -48.99 -42.16
CA THR A 2 -55.12 -48.73 -40.74
C THR A 2 -53.91 -47.81 -40.59
N PHE A 3 -54.22 -46.62 -40.06
CA PHE A 3 -53.39 -45.77 -39.20
C PHE A 3 -52.11 -45.15 -39.75
N ILE A 4 -52.30 -43.96 -40.33
CA ILE A 4 -51.38 -42.83 -40.17
C ILE A 4 -51.44 -42.40 -38.70
N SER A 5 -50.36 -42.56 -37.94
CA SER A 5 -50.13 -41.79 -36.72
C SER A 5 -49.42 -40.49 -37.10
N PRO A 6 -49.99 -39.30 -36.81
CA PRO A 6 -49.23 -38.07 -36.83
C PRO A 6 -48.37 -38.03 -35.56
N GLU A 7 -47.05 -37.97 -35.73
CA GLU A 7 -46.13 -37.63 -34.64
C GLU A 7 -46.52 -36.25 -34.12
N SER A 8 -47.01 -36.23 -32.89
CA SER A 8 -47.38 -35.04 -32.15
C SER A 8 -46.18 -34.10 -32.06
N THR A 9 -46.28 -32.96 -32.74
CA THR A 9 -45.54 -31.74 -32.40
C THR A 9 -45.86 -31.39 -30.95
N SER A 10 -45.03 -31.87 -30.03
CA SER A 10 -44.96 -31.32 -28.68
C SER A 10 -44.31 -29.95 -28.78
N VAL A 11 -45.13 -28.94 -29.08
CA VAL A 11 -44.78 -27.55 -28.85
C VAL A 11 -44.74 -27.36 -27.33
N THR A 12 -43.59 -27.65 -26.73
CA THR A 12 -43.31 -27.28 -25.34
C THR A 12 -43.38 -25.75 -25.25
N PRO A 13 -44.23 -25.16 -24.39
CA PRO A 13 -44.25 -23.72 -24.22
C PRO A 13 -42.87 -23.29 -23.69
N ARG A 14 -42.23 -22.36 -24.41
CA ARG A 14 -40.92 -21.78 -24.08
C ARG A 14 -41.05 -21.08 -22.73
N SER A 15 -40.59 -21.75 -21.67
CA SER A 15 -40.63 -21.26 -20.29
C SER A 15 -39.76 -20.00 -20.14
N PRO A 16 -40.19 -18.96 -19.40
CA PRO A 16 -39.47 -17.69 -19.20
C PRO A 16 -38.10 -17.81 -18.51
N GLU A 17 -37.69 -19.00 -18.06
CA GLU A 17 -36.36 -19.27 -17.47
C GLU A 17 -35.20 -19.09 -18.46
N MET A 18 -35.41 -19.41 -19.76
CA MET A 18 -34.35 -19.34 -20.78
C MET A 18 -33.89 -17.89 -21.07
N THR A 19 -34.77 -16.91 -20.84
CA THR A 19 -34.48 -15.48 -20.98
C THR A 19 -33.75 -14.91 -19.77
N ALA A 20 -34.06 -15.38 -18.56
CA ALA A 20 -33.40 -14.94 -17.32
C ALA A 20 -31.92 -15.39 -17.27
N GLU A 21 -31.62 -16.62 -17.69
CA GLU A 21 -30.23 -17.11 -17.81
C GLU A 21 -29.43 -16.37 -18.89
N GLN A 22 -30.07 -15.99 -20.00
CA GLN A 22 -29.44 -15.23 -21.07
C GLN A 22 -29.14 -13.79 -20.66
N GLU A 23 -30.04 -13.14 -19.92
CA GLU A 23 -29.83 -11.80 -19.38
C GLU A 23 -28.71 -11.77 -18.33
N ALA A 24 -28.65 -12.77 -17.44
CA ALA A 24 -27.57 -12.88 -16.46
C ALA A 24 -26.19 -13.08 -17.12
N ARG A 25 -26.09 -13.92 -18.16
CA ARG A 25 -24.84 -14.11 -18.92
C ARG A 25 -24.39 -12.83 -19.63
N ARG A 26 -25.32 -12.07 -20.24
CA ARG A 26 -25.01 -10.78 -20.88
C ARG A 26 -24.54 -9.74 -19.87
N GLN A 27 -25.17 -9.65 -18.70
CA GLN A 27 -24.72 -8.76 -17.63
C GLN A 27 -23.31 -9.11 -17.16
N GLN A 28 -22.99 -10.41 -17.07
CA GLN A 28 -21.67 -10.88 -16.68
C GLN A 28 -20.62 -10.58 -17.77
N GLU A 29 -20.94 -10.73 -19.05
CA GLU A 29 -20.05 -10.32 -20.16
C GLU A 29 -19.80 -8.81 -20.18
N GLU A 30 -20.84 -7.98 -20.04
CA GLU A 30 -20.67 -6.53 -19.96
C GLU A 30 -19.84 -6.10 -18.75
N THR A 31 -20.05 -6.76 -17.61
CA THR A 31 -19.29 -6.48 -16.38
C THR A 31 -17.84 -6.89 -16.55
N ASN A 32 -17.57 -8.05 -17.14
CA ASN A 32 -16.22 -8.52 -17.42
C ASN A 32 -15.48 -7.60 -18.39
N VAL A 33 -16.15 -7.08 -19.43
CA VAL A 33 -15.57 -6.11 -20.37
C VAL A 33 -15.24 -4.78 -19.67
N LYS A 34 -16.15 -4.27 -18.82
CA LYS A 34 -15.92 -3.06 -18.02
C LYS A 34 -14.78 -3.23 -17.01
N VAL A 35 -14.71 -4.38 -16.33
CA VAL A 35 -13.65 -4.73 -15.37
C VAL A 35 -12.31 -4.91 -16.09
N ALA A 36 -12.29 -5.52 -17.28
CA ALA A 36 -11.08 -5.66 -18.09
C ALA A 36 -10.49 -4.29 -18.45
N GLY A 37 -11.32 -3.35 -18.89
CA GLY A 37 -10.88 -1.97 -19.16
C GLY A 37 -10.29 -1.27 -17.94
N ALA A 38 -10.95 -1.36 -16.78
CA ALA A 38 -10.45 -0.78 -15.54
C ALA A 38 -9.13 -1.44 -15.07
N THR A 39 -9.00 -2.75 -15.22
CA THR A 39 -7.80 -3.51 -14.85
C THR A 39 -6.59 -3.10 -15.68
N VAL A 40 -6.77 -2.84 -16.98
CA VAL A 40 -5.69 -2.34 -17.85
C VAL A 40 -5.14 -1.01 -17.36
N ILE A 41 -6.02 -0.08 -16.97
CA ILE A 41 -5.60 1.24 -16.45
C ILE A 41 -4.79 1.07 -15.15
N LEU A 42 -5.25 0.21 -14.25
CA LEU A 42 -4.53 -0.08 -13.00
C LEU A 42 -3.18 -0.75 -13.26
N ALA A 43 -3.12 -1.70 -14.19
CA ALA A 43 -1.89 -2.38 -14.58
C ALA A 43 -0.86 -1.41 -15.17
N LEU A 44 -1.29 -0.52 -16.07
CA LEU A 44 -0.44 0.54 -16.62
C LEU A 44 0.06 1.49 -15.52
N GLY A 45 -0.80 1.88 -14.58
CA GLY A 45 -0.40 2.70 -13.43
C GLY A 45 0.64 2.01 -12.53
N ASN A 46 0.50 0.69 -12.34
CA ASN A 46 1.45 -0.10 -11.55
C ASN A 46 2.82 -0.19 -12.26
N ILE A 47 2.82 -0.48 -13.56
CA ILE A 47 4.04 -0.52 -14.37
C ILE A 47 4.73 0.84 -14.35
N ALA A 48 3.98 1.94 -14.57
CA ALA A 48 4.52 3.29 -14.50
C ALA A 48 5.15 3.58 -13.12
N SER A 49 4.48 3.18 -12.04
CA SER A 49 5.01 3.33 -10.67
C SER A 49 6.29 2.54 -10.43
N ARG A 50 6.39 1.32 -10.99
CA ARG A 50 7.61 0.50 -10.94
C ARG A 50 8.76 1.15 -11.70
N VAL A 51 8.50 1.69 -12.88
CA VAL A 51 9.50 2.41 -13.69
C VAL A 51 9.99 3.65 -12.95
N LEU A 52 9.09 4.45 -12.35
CA LEU A 52 9.48 5.58 -11.49
C LEU A 52 10.36 5.14 -10.30
N GLY A 53 10.05 3.99 -9.70
CA GLY A 53 10.88 3.38 -8.65
C GLY A 53 12.29 3.05 -9.12
N LEU A 54 12.42 2.42 -10.30
CA LEU A 54 13.72 2.09 -10.89
C LEU A 54 14.53 3.35 -11.24
N ILE A 55 13.87 4.38 -11.76
CA ILE A 55 14.50 5.67 -12.05
C ILE A 55 15.02 6.30 -10.75
N ARG A 56 14.24 6.24 -9.66
CA ARG A 56 14.67 6.73 -8.34
C ARG A 56 15.92 5.99 -7.84
N GLU A 57 15.94 4.66 -7.92
CA GLU A 57 17.08 3.85 -7.48
C GLU A 57 18.33 4.15 -8.32
N THR A 58 18.15 4.31 -9.63
CA THR A 58 19.21 4.68 -10.57
C THR A 58 19.74 6.07 -10.25
N ALA A 59 18.86 7.06 -10.04
CA ALA A 59 19.24 8.42 -9.68
C ALA A 59 20.01 8.49 -8.34
N LEU A 60 19.60 7.70 -7.34
CA LEU A 60 20.34 7.58 -6.08
C LEU A 60 21.74 6.99 -6.29
N THR A 61 21.86 5.96 -7.13
CA THR A 61 23.15 5.34 -7.45
C THR A 61 24.07 6.30 -8.22
N PHE A 62 23.52 7.14 -9.11
CA PHE A 62 24.29 8.17 -9.82
C PHE A 62 24.76 9.31 -8.90
N LEU A 63 23.92 9.74 -7.94
CA LEU A 63 24.28 10.83 -7.02
C LEU A 63 25.22 10.39 -5.89
N PHE A 64 25.04 9.19 -5.33
CA PHE A 64 25.79 8.69 -4.19
C PHE A 64 26.90 7.68 -4.57
N GLY A 65 27.03 7.34 -5.86
CA GLY A 65 27.86 6.25 -6.35
C GLY A 65 27.32 4.87 -5.95
N ALA A 66 27.81 3.80 -6.55
CA ALA A 66 27.54 2.42 -6.14
C ALA A 66 28.17 2.12 -4.77
N SER A 67 27.65 2.74 -3.72
CA SER A 67 28.18 2.73 -2.37
C SER A 67 27.23 2.03 -1.40
N VAL A 68 27.78 1.54 -0.28
CA VAL A 68 27.08 0.92 0.86
C VAL A 68 25.87 1.74 1.34
N SER A 69 25.87 3.05 1.08
CA SER A 69 24.77 3.98 1.34
C SER A 69 23.46 3.59 0.66
N VAL A 70 23.51 3.14 -0.60
CA VAL A 70 22.32 2.77 -1.37
C VAL A 70 21.72 1.48 -0.83
N ASP A 71 22.57 0.51 -0.49
CA ASP A 71 22.14 -0.79 0.04
C ASP A 71 21.48 -0.64 1.43
N ALA A 72 22.07 0.20 2.30
CA ALA A 72 21.47 0.53 3.59
C ALA A 72 20.11 1.23 3.45
N PHE A 73 19.94 2.09 2.44
CA PHE A 73 18.67 2.76 2.15
C PHE A 73 17.60 1.77 1.67
N LEU A 74 17.97 0.87 0.76
CA LEU A 74 17.08 -0.16 0.23
C LEU A 74 16.57 -1.05 1.37
N VAL A 75 17.47 -1.57 2.21
CA VAL A 75 17.11 -2.39 3.38
C VAL A 75 16.19 -1.64 4.35
N ALA A 76 16.47 -0.36 4.63
CA ALA A 76 15.63 0.45 5.51
C ALA A 76 14.20 0.63 4.97
N THR A 77 14.01 0.64 3.64
CA THR A 77 12.67 0.82 3.04
C THR A 77 11.84 -0.46 2.99
N ILE A 78 12.46 -1.63 3.14
CA ILE A 78 11.77 -2.92 3.14
C ILE A 78 10.94 -3.09 4.41
N VAL A 79 11.50 -2.73 5.58
CA VAL A 79 10.84 -2.93 6.88
C VAL A 79 9.46 -2.24 6.96
N PRO A 80 9.30 -0.96 6.59
CA PRO A 80 7.98 -0.32 6.59
C PRO A 80 7.05 -0.92 5.54
N ARG A 81 7.59 -1.25 4.36
CA ARG A 81 6.81 -1.79 3.23
C ARG A 81 6.19 -3.14 3.61
N THR A 82 6.96 -4.04 4.20
CA THR A 82 6.46 -5.36 4.59
C THR A 82 5.36 -5.27 5.64
N ILE A 83 5.50 -4.38 6.63
CA ILE A 83 4.46 -4.13 7.63
C ILE A 83 3.18 -3.58 6.97
N TYR A 84 3.32 -2.61 6.06
CA TYR A 84 2.19 -2.02 5.33
C TYR A 84 1.47 -3.05 4.45
N ASP A 85 2.22 -3.85 3.69
CA ASP A 85 1.67 -4.87 2.81
C ASP A 85 0.91 -5.96 3.60
N LEU A 86 1.38 -6.31 4.81
CA LEU A 86 0.66 -7.22 5.71
C LEU A 86 -0.61 -6.59 6.29
N LEU A 87 -0.57 -5.32 6.69
CA LEU A 87 -1.73 -4.61 7.24
C LEU A 87 -2.85 -4.45 6.19
N ILE A 88 -2.49 -4.03 4.98
CA ILE A 88 -3.47 -3.66 3.94
C ILE A 88 -3.79 -4.82 3.01
N GLY A 89 -2.78 -5.60 2.63
CA GLY A 89 -2.97 -6.84 1.89
C GLY A 89 -3.60 -7.96 2.74
N GLY A 90 -3.52 -7.88 4.07
CA GLY A 90 -4.05 -8.89 4.99
C GLY A 90 -5.58 -8.92 5.08
N HIS A 91 -6.22 -7.87 5.61
CA HIS A 91 -7.67 -7.90 5.90
C HIS A 91 -8.41 -6.61 5.56
N MET A 92 -7.74 -5.45 5.56
CA MET A 92 -8.44 -4.16 5.44
C MET A 92 -9.05 -3.94 4.05
N ASN A 93 -8.38 -4.36 2.98
CA ASN A 93 -8.87 -4.08 1.62
C ASN A 93 -10.20 -4.79 1.29
N GLY A 94 -10.38 -6.03 1.74
CA GLY A 94 -11.58 -6.83 1.47
C GLY A 94 -12.85 -6.28 2.14
N ALA A 95 -12.71 -5.55 3.25
CA ALA A 95 -13.82 -4.93 3.96
C ALA A 95 -14.10 -3.48 3.51
N ILE A 96 -13.06 -2.72 3.13
CA ILE A 96 -13.21 -1.32 2.72
C ILE A 96 -14.07 -1.18 1.46
N VAL A 97 -13.82 -1.99 0.43
CA VAL A 97 -14.49 -1.86 -0.87
C VAL A 97 -16.02 -2.06 -0.77
N PRO A 98 -16.54 -3.14 -0.14
CA PRO A 98 -17.99 -3.31 0.00
C PRO A 98 -18.62 -2.24 0.89
N VAL A 99 -17.95 -1.81 1.97
CA VAL A 99 -18.46 -0.74 2.85
C VAL A 99 -18.62 0.58 2.08
N LEU A 100 -17.63 0.96 1.27
CA LEU A 100 -17.75 2.17 0.44
C LEU A 100 -18.81 2.01 -0.66
N SER A 101 -18.94 0.82 -1.23
CA SER A 101 -19.96 0.54 -2.25
C SER A 101 -21.38 0.62 -1.68
N GLU A 102 -21.58 0.16 -0.45
CA GLU A 102 -22.86 0.27 0.27
C GLU A 102 -23.22 1.74 0.56
N ILE A 103 -22.26 2.57 0.96
CA ILE A 103 -22.49 4.01 1.18
C ILE A 103 -22.95 4.69 -0.11
N VAL A 104 -22.32 4.36 -1.25
CA VAL A 104 -22.74 4.89 -2.56
C VAL A 104 -24.16 4.46 -2.92
N ALA A 105 -24.50 3.20 -2.66
CA ALA A 105 -25.83 2.65 -2.97
C ALA A 105 -26.95 3.26 -2.10
N LEU A 106 -26.69 3.48 -0.81
CA LEU A 106 -27.70 3.98 0.14
C LEU A 106 -27.82 5.50 0.19
N LYS A 107 -26.70 6.23 0.10
CA LYS A 107 -26.63 7.68 0.39
C LYS A 107 -26.12 8.52 -0.78
N GLY A 108 -25.69 7.89 -1.88
CA GLY A 108 -25.22 8.57 -3.09
C GLY A 108 -23.77 9.07 -3.00
N ARG A 109 -23.31 9.72 -4.09
CA ARG A 109 -21.92 10.13 -4.26
C ARG A 109 -21.49 11.31 -3.37
N GLU A 110 -22.39 12.22 -3.01
CA GLU A 110 -22.02 13.40 -2.20
C GLU A 110 -21.64 13.02 -0.78
N GLU A 111 -22.38 12.12 -0.15
CA GLU A 111 -22.06 11.62 1.19
C GLU A 111 -20.81 10.76 1.19
N LEU A 112 -20.53 10.00 0.12
CA LEU A 112 -19.24 9.32 -0.04
C LEU A 112 -18.08 10.34 0.01
N TRP A 113 -18.15 11.42 -0.76
CA TRP A 113 -17.11 12.45 -0.78
C TRP A 113 -16.91 13.10 0.58
N ARG A 114 -17.99 13.32 1.34
CA ARG A 114 -17.92 13.83 2.70
C ARG A 114 -17.19 12.85 3.63
N VAL A 115 -17.57 11.58 3.62
CA VAL A 115 -16.93 10.54 4.43
C VAL A 115 -15.44 10.40 4.08
N VAL A 116 -15.11 10.35 2.78
CA VAL A 116 -13.71 10.25 2.31
C VAL A 116 -12.91 11.48 2.72
N SER A 117 -13.48 12.69 2.62
CA SER A 117 -12.81 13.93 3.03
C SER A 117 -12.52 13.96 4.53
N ILE A 118 -13.47 13.51 5.36
CA ILE A 118 -13.29 13.39 6.82
C ILE A 118 -12.20 12.37 7.12
N LEU A 119 -12.25 11.19 6.49
CA LEU A 119 -11.26 10.13 6.70
C LEU A 119 -9.86 10.58 6.29
N MET A 120 -9.72 11.24 5.14
CA MET A 120 -8.47 11.82 4.66
C MET A 120 -7.94 12.90 5.61
N SER A 121 -8.82 13.79 6.09
CA SER A 121 -8.43 14.82 7.05
C SER A 121 -7.96 14.21 8.36
N LEU A 122 -8.64 13.17 8.86
CA LEU A 122 -8.28 12.46 10.08
C LEU A 122 -6.93 11.74 9.95
N ILE A 123 -6.71 11.03 8.85
CA ILE A 123 -5.42 10.38 8.56
C ILE A 123 -4.31 11.44 8.46
N CYS A 124 -4.57 12.56 7.78
CA CYS A 124 -3.60 13.65 7.63
C CYS A 124 -3.23 14.26 8.98
N VAL A 125 -4.21 14.52 9.85
CA VAL A 125 -3.98 15.01 11.22
C VAL A 125 -3.22 13.97 12.05
N MET A 126 -3.59 12.69 11.97
CA MET A 126 -2.88 11.61 12.68
C MET A 126 -1.41 11.54 12.25
N LEU A 127 -1.13 11.57 10.94
CA LEU A 127 0.23 11.63 10.40
C LEU A 127 0.97 12.87 10.87
N ALA A 128 0.34 14.05 10.83
CA ALA A 128 0.94 15.28 11.32
C ALA A 128 1.30 15.17 12.82
N VAL A 129 0.43 14.59 13.65
CA VAL A 129 0.72 14.34 15.07
C VAL A 129 1.88 13.37 15.25
N ILE A 130 1.94 12.27 14.48
CA ILE A 130 3.05 11.32 14.53
C ILE A 130 4.37 12.01 14.15
N VAL A 131 4.39 12.79 13.08
CA VAL A 131 5.58 13.55 12.65
C VAL A 131 6.01 14.53 13.73
N LEU A 132 5.07 15.32 14.28
CA LEU A 132 5.36 16.22 15.39
C LEU A 132 5.92 15.48 16.60
N PHE A 133 5.36 14.32 16.93
CA PHE A 133 5.82 13.48 18.04
C PHE A 133 7.25 12.99 17.81
N ILE A 134 7.56 12.53 16.59
CA ILE A 134 8.91 12.11 16.16
C ILE A 134 9.90 13.27 16.19
N GLU A 135 9.52 14.50 15.88
CA GLU A 135 10.44 15.65 15.96
C GLU A 135 10.63 16.17 17.40
N ILE A 136 9.59 16.11 18.24
CA ILE A 136 9.62 16.57 19.62
C ILE A 136 10.37 15.60 20.55
N LEU A 137 10.18 14.28 20.42
CA LEU A 137 10.83 13.26 21.26
C LEU A 137 12.37 13.36 21.31
N PRO A 138 13.09 13.40 20.17
CA PRO A 138 14.55 13.49 20.17
C PRO A 138 15.03 14.87 20.63
N ARG A 139 14.27 15.96 20.37
CA ARG A 139 14.59 17.29 20.93
C ARG A 139 14.52 17.32 22.45
N ARG A 140 13.61 16.55 23.07
CA ARG A 140 13.50 16.45 24.54
C ARG A 140 14.51 15.46 25.14
N SER A 141 14.81 14.35 24.46
CA SER A 141 15.84 13.40 24.91
C SER A 141 17.28 13.92 24.74
N CYS A 142 17.60 14.66 23.69
CA CYS A 142 18.93 15.29 23.55
C CYS A 142 19.21 16.37 24.60
N ARG A 143 18.18 16.93 25.25
CA ARG A 143 18.38 17.88 26.36
C ARG A 143 18.71 17.17 27.68
N SER A 144 18.47 15.86 27.81
CA SER A 144 18.64 15.10 29.06
C SER A 144 19.77 14.06 29.05
N GLN A 145 20.40 13.77 27.90
CA GLN A 145 21.58 12.92 27.86
C GLN A 145 22.87 13.75 28.03
N PRO A 146 23.62 13.61 29.14
CA PRO A 146 24.99 14.07 29.18
C PRO A 146 25.80 13.22 28.18
N ALA A 147 26.06 13.79 27.00
CA ALA A 147 26.80 13.20 25.87
C ALA A 147 28.24 12.73 26.18
N ALA A 148 28.66 12.71 27.45
CA ALA A 148 30.04 12.47 27.87
C ALA A 148 30.36 11.00 28.22
N GLN A 149 29.38 10.12 28.46
CA GLN A 149 29.67 8.76 28.95
C GLN A 149 29.58 7.64 27.90
N ALA A 150 28.84 7.80 26.80
CA ALA A 150 28.75 6.77 25.75
C ALA A 150 30.05 6.60 24.94
N CYS A 151 30.93 7.60 24.93
CA CYS A 151 32.17 7.59 24.14
C CYS A 151 33.32 6.78 24.77
N LYS A 152 33.16 6.24 26.00
CA LYS A 152 34.25 5.59 26.74
C LYS A 152 34.25 4.05 26.71
N ARG A 153 33.20 3.40 26.17
CA ARG A 153 33.00 1.95 26.35
C ARG A 153 33.12 1.07 25.10
N SER A 154 33.18 1.64 23.91
CA SER A 154 33.43 0.88 22.67
C SER A 154 34.75 1.33 22.04
N GLY A 155 35.67 0.37 21.82
CA GLY A 155 37.00 0.57 21.23
C GLY A 155 37.01 0.98 19.75
N TRP A 156 36.01 1.74 19.30
CA TRP A 156 35.81 2.17 17.91
C TRP A 156 36.21 3.64 17.68
N ARG A 157 37.24 4.10 18.38
CA ARG A 157 37.76 5.49 18.32
C ARG A 157 38.14 5.97 16.92
N ARG A 158 38.45 5.07 15.97
CA ARG A 158 38.97 5.47 14.65
C ARG A 158 37.90 5.76 13.60
N ILE A 159 36.69 5.20 13.73
CA ILE A 159 35.69 5.27 12.65
C ILE A 159 34.74 6.45 12.81
N CYS A 160 34.55 6.97 14.03
CA CYS A 160 33.69 8.14 14.26
C CYS A 160 34.38 9.49 14.03
N CYS A 161 35.71 9.57 13.99
CA CYS A 161 36.43 10.85 13.85
C CYS A 161 36.78 11.26 12.42
N GLU A 162 36.63 10.37 11.42
CA GLU A 162 37.05 10.65 10.03
C GLU A 162 35.92 11.17 9.13
N SER A 163 34.74 11.49 9.69
CA SER A 163 33.62 12.00 8.89
C SER A 163 33.41 13.51 9.10
N PRO A 164 33.72 14.37 8.11
CA PRO A 164 33.72 15.83 8.27
C PRO A 164 32.33 16.47 8.15
N ARG A 165 31.23 15.81 8.56
CA ARG A 165 29.88 16.42 8.56
C ARG A 165 29.01 16.02 9.77
N PRO A 166 28.42 16.98 10.51
CA PRO A 166 27.74 16.76 11.80
C PRO A 166 26.31 16.19 11.70
N ARG A 167 25.90 15.56 10.59
CA ARG A 167 24.52 15.07 10.41
C ARG A 167 24.31 13.59 10.75
N CYS A 168 25.37 12.83 11.05
CA CYS A 168 25.28 11.39 11.31
C CYS A 168 24.72 11.00 12.69
N CYS A 169 24.59 11.92 13.66
CA CYS A 169 24.10 11.55 14.99
C CYS A 169 22.59 11.26 15.05
N SER A 170 21.77 11.66 14.06
CA SER A 170 20.31 11.56 14.19
C SER A 170 19.72 10.21 13.77
N TRP A 171 20.32 9.50 12.81
CA TRP A 171 19.74 8.26 12.26
C TRP A 171 20.52 7.00 12.64
N GLY A 172 21.84 7.11 12.85
CA GLY A 172 22.67 5.97 13.21
C GLY A 172 22.40 5.40 14.60
N CYS A 173 22.06 6.24 15.59
CA CYS A 173 21.80 5.77 16.95
C CYS A 173 20.49 4.97 17.10
N LEU A 174 19.45 5.29 16.34
CA LEU A 174 18.16 4.59 16.43
C LEU A 174 18.19 3.21 15.76
N LEU A 175 18.84 3.10 14.61
CA LEU A 175 18.99 1.81 13.91
C LEU A 175 20.00 0.88 14.61
N PHE A 176 21.08 1.42 15.18
CA PHE A 176 22.11 0.59 15.82
C PHE A 176 21.76 0.20 17.27
N SER A 177 20.96 1.00 17.99
CA SER A 177 20.51 0.65 19.35
C SER A 177 19.46 -0.46 19.34
N ALA A 178 18.71 -0.66 18.25
CA ALA A 178 17.79 -1.78 18.11
C ALA A 178 18.50 -3.09 17.74
N ALA A 179 19.59 -3.03 16.97
CA ALA A 179 20.29 -4.22 16.50
C ALA A 179 21.17 -4.92 17.57
N HIS A 180 21.51 -4.23 18.67
CA HIS A 180 22.45 -4.74 19.68
C HIS A 180 21.81 -5.03 21.06
N CYS A 181 20.49 -5.02 21.19
CA CYS A 181 19.80 -5.33 22.46
C CYS A 181 19.24 -6.77 22.55
N THR A 182 19.64 -7.65 21.62
CA THR A 182 19.33 -9.10 21.65
C THR A 182 20.53 -9.96 21.35
N ARG A 183 21.67 -9.69 22.00
CA ARG A 183 22.68 -10.71 22.34
C ARG A 183 23.65 -10.21 23.41
#